data_AF-A0A2X1PPF8-F1
#
_entry.id   AF-A0A2X1PPF8-F1
#
_cell.length_a   1.000
_cell.length_b   1.000
_cell.length_c   1.000
_cell.angle_alpha   90.00
_cell.angle_beta   90.00
_cell.angle_gamma   90.00
#
_symmetry.space_group_name_H-M   'P 1'
#
loop_
_entity.id
_entity.type
_entity.pdbx_description
1 polymer ?
#
loop_
_entity_poly.entity_id
_entity_poly.type
_entity_poly.pdbx_seq_one_letter_code
_entity_poly.pdbx_strand_id
1 'polypeptide(L)'
;MEKLNGDSASLAIFCVLASALADLPLPQHIAITGSIDQFGLVHSVGGVNDKIEGFFTICQRRGLTGKQGVIIPMDNNPATEVYLMK
;
A
#
# COMPACT_ATOMS: atom_id res chain seq x y z
N MET A 1 1.64 -18.48 16.13
CA MET A 1 1.31 -17.78 14.88
C MET A 1 0.31 -16.71 15.26
N GLU A 2 0.72 -15.44 15.25
CA GLU A 2 -0.20 -14.35 15.55
C GLU A 2 -1.17 -14.21 14.39
N LYS A 3 -2.47 -14.09 14.69
CA LYS A 3 -3.49 -13.88 13.67
C LYS A 3 -3.31 -12.45 13.14
N LEU A 4 -2.96 -12.32 11.87
CA LEU A 4 -3.11 -11.06 11.15
C LEU A 4 -4.61 -10.75 11.11
N ASN A 5 -5.04 -9.78 11.90
CA ASN A 5 -6.42 -9.28 11.92
C ASN A 5 -6.50 -7.98 11.11
N GLY A 6 -7.58 -7.82 10.34
CA GLY A 6 -7.87 -6.61 9.56
C GLY A 6 -7.87 -6.84 8.04
N ASP A 7 -8.49 -5.91 7.33
CA ASP A 7 -8.70 -5.91 5.88
C ASP A 7 -7.74 -4.97 5.13
N SER A 8 -6.85 -4.28 5.86
CA SER A 8 -5.98 -3.24 5.30
C SER A 8 -4.92 -3.69 4.29
N ALA A 9 -4.81 -5.00 4.05
CA ALA A 9 -3.96 -5.59 3.03
C ALA A 9 -4.74 -6.05 1.79
N SER A 10 -6.09 -5.98 1.81
CA SER A 10 -6.93 -6.51 0.72
C SER A 10 -6.68 -5.79 -0.61
N LEU A 11 -6.41 -4.48 -0.59
CA LEU A 11 -6.00 -3.74 -1.79
C LEU A 11 -4.68 -4.26 -2.37
N ALA A 12 -3.69 -4.54 -1.51
CA ALA A 12 -2.42 -5.10 -1.94
C ALA A 12 -2.59 -6.49 -2.56
N ILE A 13 -3.41 -7.34 -1.94
CA ILE A 13 -3.75 -8.69 -2.41
C ILE A 13 -4.42 -8.61 -3.79
N PHE A 14 -5.38 -7.69 -3.97
CA PHE A 14 -6.03 -7.48 -5.25
C PHE A 14 -5.02 -7.11 -6.35
N CYS A 15 -4.11 -6.17 -6.08
CA CYS A 15 -3.07 -5.79 -7.05
C CYS A 15 -2.15 -6.96 -7.41
N VAL A 16 -1.75 -7.79 -6.44
CA VAL A 16 -0.91 -8.98 -6.67
C VAL A 16 -1.64 -10.00 -7.54
N LEU A 17 -2.93 -10.26 -7.28
CA LEU A 17 -3.74 -11.17 -8.09
C LEU A 17 -3.94 -10.64 -9.51
N ALA A 18 -4.26 -9.36 -9.66
CA ALA A 18 -4.42 -8.72 -10.96
C ALA A 18 -3.11 -8.76 -11.77
N SER A 19 -1.98 -8.46 -11.12
CA SER A 19 -0.63 -8.58 -11.69
C SER A 19 -0.35 -9.99 -12.19
N ALA A 20 -0.63 -11.01 -11.38
CA ALA A 20 -0.39 -12.40 -11.75
C ALA A 20 -1.27 -12.87 -12.93
N LEU A 21 -2.51 -12.40 -13.00
CA LEU A 21 -3.42 -12.71 -14.11
C LEU A 21 -3.06 -11.98 -15.40
N ALA A 22 -2.55 -10.75 -15.30
CA ALA A 22 -2.21 -9.91 -16.44
C ALA A 22 -0.77 -10.09 -16.94
N ASP A 23 0.07 -10.84 -16.23
CA ASP A 23 1.52 -10.96 -16.45
C ASP A 23 2.23 -9.60 -16.52
N LEU A 24 1.82 -8.68 -15.63
CA LEU A 24 2.40 -7.33 -15.53
C LEU A 24 3.13 -7.15 -14.19
N PRO A 25 4.38 -6.66 -14.18
CA PRO A 25 5.15 -6.51 -12.95
C PRO A 25 4.65 -5.35 -12.08
N LEU A 26 4.74 -5.52 -10.75
CA LEU A 26 4.46 -4.46 -9.78
C LEU A 26 5.74 -3.75 -9.30
N PRO A 27 5.73 -2.41 -9.15
CA PRO A 27 6.87 -1.67 -8.66
C PRO A 27 7.17 -1.99 -7.19
N GLN A 28 8.32 -2.61 -6.92
CA GLN A 28 8.70 -3.04 -5.57
C GLN A 28 9.19 -1.89 -4.65
N HIS A 29 9.36 -0.69 -5.20
CA HIS A 29 9.72 0.50 -4.43
C HIS A 29 8.50 1.23 -3.86
N ILE A 30 7.28 0.78 -4.17
CA ILE A 30 6.03 1.35 -3.67
C ILE A 30 5.39 0.39 -2.68
N ALA A 31 5.19 0.85 -1.44
CA ALA A 31 4.31 0.16 -0.50
C ALA A 31 2.85 0.60 -0.73
N ILE A 32 1.91 -0.24 -0.30
CA ILE A 32 0.48 0.06 -0.41
C ILE A 32 -0.24 -0.45 0.85
N THR A 33 -1.20 0.33 1.32
CA THR A 33 -2.14 -0.07 2.37
C THR A 33 -3.53 0.44 2.01
N GLY A 34 -4.57 -0.32 2.34
CA GLY A 34 -5.95 0.05 2.04
C GLY A 34 -6.85 -1.17 2.06
N SER A 35 -8.12 -0.96 2.39
CA SER A 35 -9.15 -1.97 2.19
C SER A 35 -9.81 -1.78 0.82
N ILE A 36 -10.26 -2.85 0.17
CA ILE A 36 -11.02 -2.80 -1.09
C ILE A 36 -12.30 -3.62 -0.95
N ASP A 37 -13.42 -3.10 -1.44
CA ASP A 37 -14.68 -3.84 -1.47
C ASP A 37 -14.95 -4.53 -2.81
N GLN A 38 -16.06 -5.27 -2.88
CA GLN A 38 -16.48 -6.01 -4.07
C GLN A 38 -16.82 -5.11 -5.27
N PHE A 39 -17.03 -3.81 -5.05
CA PHE A 39 -17.28 -2.82 -6.10
C PHE A 39 -15.98 -2.13 -6.55
N GLY A 40 -14.84 -2.48 -5.95
CA GLY A 40 -13.53 -1.91 -6.26
C GLY A 40 -13.26 -0.58 -5.56
N LEU A 41 -14.08 -0.18 -4.58
CA LEU A 41 -13.85 1.06 -3.84
C LEU A 41 -12.79 0.85 -2.76
N VAL A 42 -11.85 1.79 -2.66
CA VAL A 42 -10.80 1.77 -1.64
C VAL A 42 -11.26 2.50 -0.40
N HIS A 43 -11.07 1.87 0.76
CA HIS A 43 -11.50 2.38 2.07
C HIS A 43 -10.32 2.66 2.99
N SER A 44 -10.50 3.69 3.83
CA SER A 44 -9.55 4.09 4.88
C SER A 44 -9.25 2.94 5.84
N VAL A 45 -8.05 2.97 6.41
CA VAL A 45 -7.55 1.94 7.33
C VAL A 45 -6.87 2.60 8.52
N GLY A 46 -6.81 1.89 9.65
CA GLY A 46 -6.08 2.37 10.82
C GLY A 46 -4.56 2.33 10.64
N GLY A 47 -3.86 3.17 11.41
CA GLY A 47 -2.39 3.15 11.54
C GLY A 47 -1.64 3.54 10.26
N VAL A 48 -2.21 4.43 9.44
CA VAL A 48 -1.59 4.84 8.16
C VAL A 48 -0.21 5.47 8.39
N ASN A 49 -0.08 6.37 9.37
CA ASN A 49 1.21 7.01 9.68
C ASN A 49 2.27 5.98 10.11
N ASP A 50 1.93 5.05 11.01
CA ASP A 50 2.84 3.99 11.45
C ASP A 50 3.32 3.11 10.28
N LYS A 51 2.43 2.83 9.32
CA LYS A 51 2.76 2.07 8.10
C LYS A 51 3.68 2.84 7.18
N ILE A 52 3.45 4.15 7.01
CA ILE A 52 4.31 5.03 6.21
C ILE A 52 5.71 5.10 6.84
N GLU A 53 5.78 5.39 8.14
CA GLU A 53 7.03 5.48 8.89
C GLU A 53 7.79 4.15 8.92
N GLY A 54 7.08 3.02 9.04
CA GLY A 54 7.66 1.68 8.96
C GLY A 54 8.30 1.41 7.61
N PHE A 55 7.62 1.72 6.50
CA PHE A 55 8.20 1.55 5.17
C PHE A 55 9.37 2.52 4.93
N PHE A 56 9.25 3.77 5.37
CA PHE A 56 10.33 4.77 5.26
C PHE A 56 11.58 4.32 6.01
N THR A 57 11.44 3.82 7.23
CA THR A 57 12.56 3.32 8.04
C THR A 57 13.32 2.20 7.34
N ILE A 58 12.61 1.27 6.69
CA ILE A 58 13.23 0.19 5.91
C ILE A 58 13.93 0.75 4.67
N CYS A 59 13.30 1.67 3.95
CA CYS A 59 13.87 2.29 2.76
C CYS A 59 15.13 3.10 3.09
N GLN A 60 15.12 3.87 4.17
CA GLN A 60 16.26 4.64 4.65
C GLN A 60 17.44 3.72 5.01
N ARG A 61 17.19 2.62 5.74
CA ARG A 61 18.24 1.62 6.07
C ARG A 61 18.84 0.94 4.85
N ARG A 62 18.10 0.87 3.74
CA ARG A 62 18.53 0.26 2.47
C ARG A 62 19.08 1.28 1.46
N GLY A 63 19.07 2.57 1.79
CA GLY A 63 19.41 3.67 0.89
C GLY A 63 18.19 4.17 0.10
N LEU A 64 17.88 5.46 0.27
CA LEU A 64 16.84 6.13 -0.50
C LEU A 64 17.32 6.36 -1.94
N THR A 65 16.44 6.05 -2.90
CA THR A 65 16.69 6.23 -4.33
C THR A 65 15.91 7.41 -4.92
N GLY A 66 15.06 8.04 -4.10
CA GLY A 66 14.10 9.05 -4.53
C GLY A 66 12.88 8.50 -5.28
N LYS A 67 12.80 7.17 -5.46
CA LYS A 67 11.67 6.51 -6.11
C LYS A 67 10.68 5.89 -5.13
N GLN A 68 11.10 5.69 -3.87
CA GLN A 68 10.26 5.00 -2.89
C GLN A 68 9.02 5.83 -2.52
N GLY A 69 7.93 5.15 -2.21
CA GLY A 69 6.69 5.82 -1.80
C GLY A 69 5.65 4.88 -1.22
N VAL A 70 4.56 5.45 -0.72
CA VAL A 70 3.42 4.70 -0.19
C VAL A 70 2.13 5.15 -0.88
N ILE A 71 1.35 4.18 -1.36
CA ILE A 71 -0.04 4.38 -1.79
C ILE A 71 -0.95 4.19 -0.58
N ILE A 72 -1.78 5.19 -0.30
CA ILE A 72 -2.78 5.15 0.79
C ILE A 72 -4.17 5.57 0.28
N PRO A 73 -5.26 5.20 0.99
CA PRO A 73 -6.59 5.74 0.71
C PRO A 73 -6.60 7.25 0.96
N MET A 74 -7.31 8.02 0.13
CA MET A 74 -7.57 9.43 0.43
C MET A 74 -8.65 9.58 1.49
N ASP A 75 -8.49 10.56 2.38
CA ASP A 75 -9.52 10.92 3.34
C ASP A 75 -10.79 11.37 2.61
N ASN A 76 -11.93 10.74 2.92
CA ASN A 76 -13.26 11.06 2.40
C ASN A 76 -13.45 10.91 0.87
N ASN A 77 -12.63 10.13 0.17
CA ASN A 77 -12.78 9.87 -1.26
C ASN A 77 -12.31 8.43 -1.62
N PRO A 78 -13.05 7.65 -2.44
CA PRO A 78 -12.65 6.28 -2.83
C PRO A 78 -11.37 6.16 -3.69
N ALA A 79 -10.66 7.26 -3.96
CA ALA A 79 -9.42 7.26 -4.71
C ALA A 79 -8.18 7.22 -3.80
N THR A 80 -7.02 6.87 -4.37
CA THR A 80 -5.75 6.69 -3.64
C THR A 80 -4.78 7.85 -3.90
N GLU A 81 -3.94 8.17 -2.91
CA GLU A 81 -2.84 9.14 -3.02
C GLU A 81 -1.47 8.46 -2.91
N VAL A 82 -0.47 9.01 -3.61
CA VAL A 82 0.92 8.53 -3.61
C VAL A 82 1.81 9.50 -2.83
N TYR A 83 2.38 9.04 -1.73
CA TYR A 83 3.37 9.78 -0.94
C TYR A 83 4.77 9.36 -1.33
N LEU A 84 5.49 10.23 -2.05
CA LEU A 84 6.89 9.99 -2.41
C LEU A 84 7.82 10.32 -1.24
N MET A 85 8.73 9.39 -0.96
CA MET A 85 9.78 9.56 0.05
C MET A 85 10.91 10.39 -0.53
N LYS A 86 11.20 11.51 0.13
CA LYS A 86 12.35 12.37 -0.15
C LYS A 86 13.37 12.26 0.99
#